data_AF-A0A948G550-F1
#
_entry.id   AF-A0A948G550-F1
#
_cell.length_a   1.000
_cell.length_b   1.000
_cell.length_c   1.000
_cell.angle_alpha   90.00
_cell.angle_beta   90.00
_cell.angle_gamma   90.00
#
_symmetry.space_group_name_H-M   'P 1'
#
loop_
_entity.id
_entity.type
_entity.pdbx_description
1 polymer ?
#
loop_
_entity_poly.entity_id
_entity_poly.type
_entity_poly.pdbx_seq_one_letter_code
_entity_poly.pdbx_strand_id
1 'polypeptide(L)'
;MKMGNHTKEARKWLKHFRSGTDHYGSFLDGSFLEYLREEVQKGGLTLEDIETSEEELEELRVRSCKALAQEWLKHLRFRTDYYDSFLEYLREEVQKGGLTLEDIETSEEELEELRPATVS
;
A
#
# COMPACT_ATOMS: atom_id res chain seq x y z
N MET A 1 -31.42 8.73 8.84
CA MET A 1 -30.45 9.12 7.79
C MET A 1 -29.21 8.22 7.90
N LYS A 2 -29.20 7.04 7.26
CA LYS A 2 -28.03 6.13 7.28
C LYS A 2 -27.14 6.29 6.04
N MET A 3 -27.74 6.40 4.84
CA MET A 3 -26.98 6.55 3.58
C MET A 3 -26.03 7.75 3.56
N GLY A 4 -26.49 8.92 4.04
CA GLY A 4 -25.68 10.14 4.01
C GLY A 4 -24.43 10.13 4.91
N ASN A 5 -24.32 9.17 5.84
CA ASN A 5 -23.10 9.02 6.66
C ASN A 5 -22.06 8.15 5.95
N HIS A 6 -22.49 7.01 5.40
CA HIS A 6 -21.62 6.08 4.66
C HIS A 6 -21.01 6.73 3.41
N THR A 7 -21.80 7.50 2.63
CA THR A 7 -21.27 8.23 1.47
C THR A 7 -20.18 9.24 1.85
N LYS A 8 -20.35 9.95 2.97
CA LYS A 8 -19.37 10.95 3.43
C LYS A 8 -18.07 10.29 3.88
N GLU A 9 -18.15 9.22 4.66
CA GLU A 9 -16.96 8.51 5.13
C GLU A 9 -16.23 7.84 3.96
N ALA A 10 -16.93 7.16 3.04
CA ALA A 10 -16.31 6.55 1.86
C ALA A 10 -15.57 7.60 0.99
N ARG A 11 -16.19 8.75 0.72
CA ARG A 11 -15.55 9.84 -0.05
C ARG A 11 -14.36 10.47 0.68
N LYS A 12 -14.44 10.60 2.01
CA LYS A 12 -13.33 11.10 2.83
C LYS A 12 -12.12 10.16 2.73
N TRP A 13 -12.35 8.86 2.86
CA TRP A 13 -11.33 7.85 2.74
C TRP A 13 -10.71 7.80 1.34
N LEU A 14 -11.53 7.84 0.29
CA LEU A 14 -11.05 7.92 -1.09
C LEU A 14 -10.19 9.17 -1.34
N LYS A 15 -10.61 10.33 -0.80
CA LYS A 15 -9.83 11.58 -0.90
C LYS A 15 -8.46 11.46 -0.23
N HIS A 16 -8.40 10.86 0.96
CA HIS A 16 -7.13 10.61 1.64
C HIS A 16 -6.20 9.75 0.78
N PHE A 17 -6.73 8.70 0.19
CA PHE A 17 -5.96 7.78 -0.63
C PHE A 17 -5.44 8.45 -1.92
N ARG A 18 -6.30 9.18 -2.63
CA ARG A 18 -5.93 9.97 -3.81
C ARG A 18 -4.77 10.93 -3.52
N SER A 19 -4.77 11.54 -2.32
CA SER A 19 -3.75 12.52 -1.93
C SER A 19 -2.37 11.91 -1.69
N GLY A 20 -2.25 10.58 -1.53
CA GLY A 20 -0.97 9.93 -1.28
C GLY A 20 -0.31 10.37 0.04
N THR A 21 -1.10 10.88 0.99
CA THR A 21 -0.63 11.31 2.32
C THR A 21 -0.70 10.17 3.34
N ASP A 22 -0.66 8.93 2.88
CA ASP A 22 -0.61 7.67 3.64
C ASP A 22 0.71 7.49 4.41
N HIS A 23 1.28 8.59 4.91
CA HIS A 23 2.31 8.64 5.94
C HIS A 23 1.91 7.96 7.27
N TYR A 24 0.69 7.44 7.38
CA TYR A 24 0.35 6.45 8.40
C TYR A 24 0.96 5.12 7.98
N GLY A 25 2.24 4.98 8.32
CA GLY A 25 3.07 3.83 8.05
C GLY A 25 2.42 2.50 8.43
N SER A 26 2.92 1.46 7.77
CA SER A 26 2.87 0.05 8.19
C SER A 26 1.49 -0.61 8.42
N PHE A 27 0.36 0.07 8.26
CA PHE A 27 -0.96 -0.48 8.64
C PHE A 27 -1.95 -0.72 7.49
N LEU A 28 -1.61 -0.38 6.25
CA LEU A 28 -2.56 -0.49 5.13
C LEU A 28 -2.28 -1.74 4.27
N ASP A 29 -2.16 -2.89 4.93
CA ASP A 29 -2.23 -4.22 4.31
C ASP A 29 -3.66 -4.46 3.81
N GLY A 30 -4.00 -4.04 2.58
CA GLY A 30 -5.27 -4.36 1.87
C GLY A 30 -6.59 -3.92 2.54
N SER A 31 -6.56 -3.65 3.83
CA SER A 31 -7.66 -3.54 4.77
C SER A 31 -8.46 -2.27 4.52
N PHE A 32 -7.84 -1.25 3.94
CA PHE A 32 -8.50 0.00 3.65
C PHE A 32 -9.42 -0.07 2.43
N LEU A 33 -9.00 -0.77 1.38
CA LEU A 33 -9.90 -1.05 0.24
C LEU A 33 -11.03 -1.98 0.69
N GLU A 34 -10.75 -2.91 1.59
CA GLU A 34 -11.78 -3.72 2.23
C GLU A 34 -12.76 -2.86 3.04
N TYR A 35 -12.28 -1.91 3.85
CA TYR A 35 -13.14 -0.96 4.59
C TYR A 35 -13.97 -0.08 3.64
N LEU A 36 -13.38 0.43 2.56
CA LEU A 36 -14.10 1.22 1.57
C LEU A 36 -15.20 0.38 0.92
N ARG A 37 -14.89 -0.87 0.52
CA ARG A 37 -15.88 -1.80 -0.03
C ARG A 37 -16.97 -2.15 0.99
N GLU A 38 -16.61 -2.34 2.25
CA GLU A 38 -17.55 -2.61 3.33
C GLU A 38 -18.50 -1.43 3.58
N GLU A 39 -18.00 -0.19 3.56
CA GLU A 39 -18.80 1.03 3.71
C GLU A 39 -19.72 1.26 2.50
N VAL A 40 -19.23 1.01 1.29
CA VAL A 40 -20.04 1.02 0.06
C VAL A 40 -21.18 0.00 0.18
N GLN A 41 -20.87 -1.23 0.61
CA GLN A 41 -21.87 -2.28 0.78
C GLN A 41 -22.88 -1.97 1.89
N LYS A 42 -22.43 -1.55 3.08
CA LYS A 42 -23.29 -1.18 4.23
C LYS A 42 -24.19 0.01 3.89
N GLY A 43 -23.69 0.94 3.09
CA GLY A 43 -24.43 2.10 2.62
C GLY A 43 -25.43 1.81 1.51
N GLY A 44 -25.38 0.62 0.88
CA GLY A 44 -26.13 0.32 -0.33
C GLY A 44 -25.72 1.20 -1.51
N LEU A 45 -24.44 1.59 -1.57
CA LEU A 45 -23.87 2.47 -2.57
C LEU A 45 -23.22 1.66 -3.70
N THR A 46 -23.00 2.33 -4.82
CA THR A 46 -22.10 1.92 -5.89
C THR A 46 -20.79 2.69 -5.80
N LEU A 47 -19.76 2.24 -6.53
CA LEU A 47 -18.53 3.03 -6.67
C LEU A 47 -18.77 4.37 -7.38
N GLU A 48 -19.71 4.40 -8.34
CA GLU A 48 -20.12 5.64 -9.01
C GLU A 48 -20.74 6.66 -8.03
N ASP A 49 -21.50 6.20 -7.03
CA ASP A 49 -22.08 7.09 -6.00
C ASP A 49 -21.01 7.81 -5.16
N ILE A 50 -19.80 7.25 -5.08
CA ILE A 50 -18.65 7.87 -4.41
C ILE A 50 -17.62 8.41 -5.41
N GLU A 51 -17.98 8.51 -6.69
CA GLU A 51 -17.18 9.12 -7.76
C GLU A 51 -15.85 8.37 -7.96
N THR A 52 -15.88 7.03 -7.95
CA THR A 52 -14.72 6.15 -8.17
C THR A 52 -15.07 4.98 -9.10
N SER A 53 -14.06 4.25 -9.58
CA SER A 53 -14.22 3.00 -10.33
C SER A 53 -13.37 1.87 -9.74
N GLU A 54 -13.64 0.63 -10.14
CA GLU A 54 -12.78 -0.52 -9.80
C GLU A 54 -11.35 -0.33 -10.35
N GLU A 55 -11.22 0.24 -11.54
CA GLU A 55 -9.94 0.59 -12.15
C GLU A 55 -9.16 1.58 -11.30
N GLU A 56 -9.81 2.65 -10.86
CA GLU A 56 -9.17 3.63 -9.96
C GLU A 56 -8.78 2.97 -8.63
N LEU A 57 -9.64 2.14 -8.03
CA LEU A 57 -9.30 1.44 -6.78
C LEU A 57 -8.08 0.52 -6.95
N GLU A 58 -7.93 -0.12 -8.11
CA GLU A 58 -6.77 -0.96 -8.43
C GLU A 58 -5.50 -0.13 -8.65
N GLU A 59 -5.57 0.98 -9.39
CA GLU A 59 -4.44 1.92 -9.54
C GLU A 59 -3.96 2.43 -8.18
N LEU A 60 -4.92 2.78 -7.33
CA LEU A 60 -4.71 3.20 -5.96
C LEU A 60 -4.02 2.10 -5.15
N ARG A 61 -4.53 0.85 -5.20
CA ARG A 61 -3.91 -0.31 -4.55
C ARG A 61 -2.43 -0.47 -4.94
N VAL A 62 -2.15 -0.50 -6.24
CA VAL A 62 -0.80 -0.67 -6.79
C VAL A 62 0.13 0.46 -6.34
N ARG A 63 -0.36 1.70 -6.37
CA ARG A 63 0.39 2.88 -5.91
C ARG A 63 0.80 2.76 -4.44
N SER A 64 -0.08 2.30 -3.55
CA SER A 64 0.28 2.13 -2.13
C SER A 64 1.24 0.97 -1.91
N CYS A 65 1.08 -0.16 -2.61
CA CYS A 65 2.08 -1.24 -2.57
C CYS A 65 3.47 -0.74 -3.00
N LYS A 66 3.54 0.06 -4.07
CA LYS A 66 4.79 0.70 -4.52
C LYS A 66 5.39 1.60 -3.44
N ALA A 67 4.57 2.46 -2.82
CA ALA A 67 5.03 3.36 -1.76
C ALA A 67 5.55 2.61 -0.52
N LEU A 68 4.85 1.56 -0.08
CA LEU A 68 5.27 0.73 1.06
C LEU A 68 6.55 -0.04 0.76
N ALA A 69 6.64 -0.66 -0.42
CA ALA A 69 7.86 -1.34 -0.86
C ALA A 69 9.08 -0.39 -0.90
N GLN A 70 8.88 0.86 -1.35
CA GLN A 70 9.92 1.88 -1.32
C GLN A 70 10.32 2.30 0.11
N GLU A 71 9.37 2.34 1.06
CA GLU A 71 9.69 2.62 2.47
C GLU A 71 10.48 1.46 3.10
N TRP A 72 10.13 0.20 2.82
CA TRP A 72 10.91 -0.96 3.25
C TRP A 72 12.31 -0.97 2.64
N LEU A 73 12.44 -0.64 1.36
CA LEU A 73 13.72 -0.48 0.68
C LEU A 73 14.57 0.59 1.34
N LYS A 74 13.97 1.73 1.68
CA LYS A 74 14.64 2.79 2.42
C LYS A 74 15.14 2.29 3.77
N HIS A 75 14.35 1.51 4.51
CA HIS A 75 14.80 0.88 5.74
C HIS A 75 15.99 -0.08 5.54
N LEU A 76 15.98 -0.88 4.47
CA LEU A 76 17.11 -1.74 4.11
C LEU A 76 18.39 -0.93 3.82
N ARG A 77 18.26 0.18 3.07
CA ARG A 77 19.35 1.11 2.74
C ARG A 77 19.96 1.77 3.98
N PHE A 78 19.20 1.94 5.06
CA PHE A 78 19.69 2.50 6.32
C PHE A 78 20.52 1.53 7.19
N ARG A 79 20.80 0.31 6.70
CA ARG A 79 21.54 -0.76 7.43
C ARG A 79 20.92 -1.04 8.81
N THR A 80 19.96 -1.95 8.80
CA THR A 80 19.21 -2.40 9.97
C THR A 80 19.61 -3.81 10.39
N ASP A 81 19.47 -4.14 11.68
CA ASP A 81 19.57 -5.52 12.18
C ASP A 81 18.37 -6.39 11.74
N TYR A 82 17.32 -5.76 11.20
CA TYR A 82 16.09 -6.40 10.73
C TYR A 82 16.07 -6.63 9.21
N TYR A 83 17.24 -6.84 8.59
CA TYR A 83 17.35 -7.00 7.14
C TYR A 83 16.38 -8.05 6.58
N ASP A 84 16.36 -9.26 7.16
CA ASP A 84 15.53 -10.35 6.65
C ASP A 84 14.03 -10.01 6.70
N SER A 85 13.56 -9.41 7.80
CA SER A 85 12.16 -9.02 7.95
C SER A 85 11.77 -7.90 6.98
N PHE A 86 12.63 -6.89 6.80
CA PHE A 86 12.34 -5.81 5.85
C PHE A 86 12.43 -6.26 4.40
N LEU A 87 13.31 -7.23 4.09
CA LEU A 87 13.37 -7.86 2.78
C LEU A 87 12.09 -8.66 2.50
N GLU A 88 11.60 -9.41 3.49
CA GLU A 88 10.33 -10.13 3.39
C GLU A 88 9.16 -9.18 3.13
N TYR A 89 9.04 -8.09 3.91
CA TYR A 89 7.98 -7.09 3.71
C TYR A 89 8.09 -6.38 2.36
N LEU A 90 9.29 -6.05 1.90
CA LEU A 90 9.50 -5.49 0.57
C LEU A 90 8.99 -6.45 -0.51
N ARG A 91 9.38 -7.73 -0.45
CA ARG A 91 8.97 -8.73 -1.44
C ARG A 91 7.46 -8.98 -1.41
N GLU A 92 6.87 -8.99 -0.23
CA GLU A 92 5.42 -9.12 -0.05
C GLU A 92 4.67 -7.97 -0.72
N GLU A 93 5.09 -6.72 -0.51
CA GLU A 93 4.45 -5.55 -1.13
C GLU A 93 4.66 -5.50 -2.65
N VAL A 94 5.85 -5.89 -3.15
CA VAL A 94 6.11 -6.04 -4.59
C VAL A 94 5.17 -7.08 -5.19
N GLN A 95 5.02 -8.23 -4.55
CA GLN A 95 4.13 -9.30 -5.01
C GLN A 95 2.66 -8.87 -4.96
N LYS A 96 2.19 -8.31 -3.84
CA LYS A 96 0.83 -7.79 -3.70
C LYS A 96 0.54 -6.79 -4.80
N GLY A 97 1.44 -5.84 -5.04
CA GLY A 97 1.33 -4.81 -6.07
C GLY A 97 1.35 -5.33 -7.51
N GLY A 98 1.78 -6.58 -7.75
CA GLY A 98 2.10 -7.04 -9.11
C GLY A 98 3.26 -6.26 -9.73
N LEU A 99 4.16 -5.75 -8.89
CA LEU A 99 5.28 -4.90 -9.25
C LEU A 99 6.54 -5.74 -9.52
N THR A 100 7.52 -5.10 -10.14
CA THR A 100 8.89 -5.58 -10.24
C THR A 100 9.80 -4.79 -9.30
N LEU A 101 11.03 -5.25 -9.10
CA LEU A 101 12.04 -4.47 -8.37
C LEU A 101 12.40 -3.16 -9.08
N GLU A 102 12.38 -3.15 -10.42
CA GLU A 102 12.61 -1.93 -11.20
C GLU A 102 11.53 -0.88 -10.94
N ASP A 103 10.27 -1.30 -10.76
CA ASP A 103 9.18 -0.39 -10.44
C ASP A 103 9.38 0.36 -9.12
N ILE A 104 10.17 -0.18 -8.20
CA ILE A 104 10.53 0.44 -6.91
C ILE A 104 11.97 0.98 -6.90
N GLU A 105 12.61 1.07 -8.07
CA GLU A 105 13.96 1.66 -8.24
C GLU A 105 15.06 0.89 -7.46
N THR A 106 15.02 -0.45 -7.52
CA THR A 106 16.03 -1.35 -6.93
C THR A 106 16.32 -2.55 -7.85
N SER A 107 17.33 -3.35 -7.50
CA SER A 107 17.64 -4.63 -8.12
C SER A 107 17.93 -5.71 -7.08
N GLU A 108 17.94 -6.99 -7.47
CA GLU A 108 18.41 -8.08 -6.61
C GLU A 108 19.89 -7.88 -6.23
N GLU A 109 20.72 -7.32 -7.12
CA GLU A 109 22.12 -6.99 -6.84
C GLU A 109 22.25 -5.98 -5.69
N GLU A 110 21.46 -4.91 -5.72
CA GLU A 110 21.43 -3.94 -4.62
C GLU A 110 20.99 -4.60 -3.30
N LEU A 111 19.94 -5.44 -3.34
CA LEU A 111 19.46 -6.12 -2.14
C LEU A 111 20.54 -7.03 -1.54
N GLU A 112 21.29 -7.76 -2.36
CA GLU A 112 22.41 -8.59 -1.92
C GLU A 112 23.57 -7.76 -1.35
N GLU A 113 23.89 -6.60 -1.93
CA GLU A 113 24.90 -5.68 -1.39
C GLU A 113 24.51 -5.09 -0.03
N LEU A 114 23.20 -4.92 0.20
CA LEU A 114 22.65 -4.44 1.46
C LEU A 114 22.62 -5.53 2.55
N ARG A 115 22.83 -6.81 2.21
CA ARG A 115 22.82 -7.91 3.18
C ARG A 115 23.94 -7.72 4.22
N PRO A 116 23.62 -7.80 5.52
CA PRO A 116 24.64 -7.74 6.57
C PRO A 116 25.70 -8.83 6.38
N ALA A 117 26.98 -8.48 6.58
CA ALA A 117 28.03 -9.48 6.63
C ALA A 117 27.73 -10.42 7.81
N THR A 118 27.54 -11.70 7.53
CA THR A 118 27.40 -12.72 8.58
C THR A 118 28.68 -12.72 9.41
N VAL A 119 28.57 -12.28 10.67
CA VAL A 119 29.63 -12.52 11.65
C VAL A 119 29.59 -14.01 11.96
N SER A 120 30.44 -14.79 11.29
CA SER A 120 30.71 -16.19 11.65
C SER A 120 31.53 -16.26 12.94
#